data_AF-A0A0E0LGV0-F1
#
_entry.id   AF-A0A0E0LGV0-F1
#
_cell.length_a   1.000
_cell.length_b   1.000
_cell.length_c   1.000
_cell.angle_alpha   90.00
_cell.angle_beta   90.00
_cell.angle_gamma   90.00
#
_symmetry.space_group_name_H-M   'P 1'
#
loop_
_entity.id
_entity.type
_entity.pdbx_description
1 polymer ?
#
loop_
_entity_poly.entity_id
_entity_poly.type
_entity_poly.pdbx_seq_one_letter_code
_entity_poly.pdbx_strand_id
1 'polypeptide(L)'
;MPMASFNNWHRESFLDTVDIKIQGNYDIGEACLALKLGLMCSHPFPNVRPNMRQVMHYLDGDVPLPELKPEHFSFDMLALIQKQNKDK
;
A
#
# COMPACT_ATOMS: atom_id res chain seq x y z
N MET A 1 4.23 25.11 6.07
CA MET A 1 4.14 23.69 5.67
C MET A 1 3.73 22.88 6.88
N PRO A 2 2.47 22.40 6.98
CA PRO A 2 2.09 21.49 8.04
C PRO A 2 2.28 20.04 7.60
N MET A 3 2.77 19.23 8.55
CA MET A 3 2.95 17.79 8.42
C MET A 3 1.65 17.08 8.04
N ALA A 4 1.67 16.31 6.95
CA ALA A 4 0.60 15.38 6.63
C ALA A 4 0.67 14.18 7.59
N SER A 5 -0.32 14.10 8.47
CA SER A 5 -0.52 12.96 9.37
C SER A 5 -1.00 11.75 8.55
N PHE A 6 -0.38 10.60 8.80
CA PHE A 6 -0.55 9.28 8.17
C PHE A 6 -1.99 8.71 8.13
N ASN A 7 -3.01 9.42 8.62
CA ASN A 7 -4.30 8.85 9.01
C ASN A 7 -5.48 9.12 8.06
N ASN A 8 -5.27 9.60 6.83
CA ASN A 8 -6.39 9.92 5.93
C ASN A 8 -6.34 9.14 4.61
N TRP A 9 -6.45 7.80 4.65
CA TRP A 9 -6.54 6.93 3.47
C TRP A 9 -7.87 7.06 2.70
N HIS A 10 -8.13 8.23 2.11
CA HIS A 10 -9.14 8.42 1.07
C HIS A 10 -8.48 8.60 -0.30
N ARG A 11 -9.22 8.38 -1.39
CA ARG A 11 -8.76 8.52 -2.79
C ARG A 11 -8.00 9.82 -3.07
N GLU A 12 -8.34 10.89 -2.35
CA GLU A 12 -7.70 12.21 -2.45
C GLU A 12 -6.32 12.28 -1.78
N SER A 13 -6.04 11.48 -0.75
CA SER A 13 -4.74 11.45 -0.06
C SER A 13 -3.69 10.58 -0.75
N PHE A 14 -4.10 9.68 -1.64
CA PHE A 14 -3.16 8.89 -2.46
C PHE A 14 -2.35 9.77 -3.42
N LEU A 15 -2.91 10.91 -3.84
CA LEU A 15 -2.21 11.84 -4.74
C LEU A 15 -1.13 12.62 -4.00
N ASP A 16 -1.30 12.84 -2.68
CA ASP A 16 -0.30 13.52 -1.84
C ASP A 16 1.00 12.72 -1.69
N THR A 17 0.95 11.41 -1.96
CA THR A 17 2.11 10.52 -1.88
C THR A 17 2.88 10.41 -3.19
N VAL A 18 2.36 10.94 -4.30
CA VAL A 18 3.05 10.92 -5.59
C VAL A 18 4.17 11.95 -5.60
N ASP A 19 5.37 11.56 -6.06
CA ASP A 19 6.52 12.46 -6.12
C ASP A 19 6.20 13.69 -6.98
N ILE A 20 6.41 14.88 -6.40
CA ILE A 20 6.19 16.17 -7.05
C ILE A 20 6.95 16.31 -8.39
N LYS A 21 8.05 15.58 -8.56
CA LYS A 21 8.84 15.55 -9.80
C LYS A 21 8.12 14.89 -10.97
N ILE A 22 7.10 14.07 -10.71
CA ILE A 22 6.23 13.49 -11.75
C ILE A 22 5.28 14.56 -12.32
N GLN A 23 5.16 15.74 -11.66
CA GLN A 23 4.46 16.94 -12.17
C GLN A 23 3.02 16.68 -12.65
N GLY A 24 2.33 15.71 -12.06
CA GLY A 24 0.98 15.34 -12.48
C GLY A 24 0.91 14.58 -13.81
N ASN A 25 2.05 14.21 -14.41
CA ASN A 25 2.11 13.44 -15.64
C ASN A 25 2.03 11.93 -15.36
N TYR A 26 0.88 11.49 -14.84
CA TYR A 26 0.60 10.09 -14.56
C TYR A 26 -0.90 9.82 -14.65
N ASP A 27 -1.25 8.56 -14.95
CA ASP A 27 -2.63 8.11 -14.80
C ASP A 27 -2.95 7.87 -13.32
N ILE A 28 -4.04 8.48 -12.84
CA ILE A 28 -4.45 8.40 -11.43
C ILE A 28 -4.80 6.95 -11.04
N GLY A 29 -5.39 6.19 -11.97
CA GLY A 29 -5.71 4.78 -11.76
C GLY A 29 -4.46 3.93 -11.58
N GLU A 30 -3.49 4.06 -12.49
CA GLU A 30 -2.22 3.35 -12.44
C GLU A 30 -1.40 3.73 -11.20
N ALA A 31 -1.33 5.02 -10.84
CA ALA A 31 -0.64 5.46 -9.63
C ALA A 31 -1.30 4.91 -8.36
N CYS A 32 -2.64 4.89 -8.30
CA CYS A 32 -3.37 4.31 -7.18
C CYS A 32 -3.15 2.79 -7.08
N LEU A 33 -3.16 2.10 -8.22
CA LEU A 33 -2.88 0.66 -8.32
C LEU A 33 -1.46 0.36 -7.83
N ALA A 34 -0.46 1.08 -8.35
CA ALA A 34 0.94 0.90 -8.00
C ALA A 34 1.18 1.13 -6.51
N LEU A 35 0.56 2.15 -5.91
CA LEU A 35 0.72 2.42 -4.48
C LEU A 35 0.10 1.31 -3.62
N LYS A 36 -1.12 0.85 -3.94
CA LYS A 36 -1.78 -0.24 -3.21
C LYS A 36 -1.00 -1.55 -3.35
N LEU A 37 -0.55 -1.88 -4.56
CA LEU A 37 0.22 -3.09 -4.82
C LEU A 37 1.60 -3.04 -4.15
N GLY A 38 2.27 -1.88 -4.17
CA GLY A 38 3.53 -1.66 -3.46
C GLY A 38 3.40 -1.86 -1.95
N LEU A 39 2.27 -1.43 -1.37
CA LEU A 39 1.95 -1.64 0.04
C LEU A 39 1.76 -3.14 0.36
N MET A 40 1.06 -3.89 -0.49
CA MET A 40 0.92 -5.35 -0.35
C MET A 40 2.29 -6.06 -0.46
N CYS A 41 3.13 -5.65 -1.41
CA CYS A 41 4.48 -6.21 -1.58
C CYS A 41 5.41 -5.88 -0.41
N SER A 42 5.19 -4.75 0.27
CA SER A 42 6.00 -4.30 1.41
C SER A 42 5.48 -4.81 2.76
N HIS A 43 4.48 -5.69 2.75
CA HIS A 43 3.86 -6.19 3.97
C HIS A 43 4.88 -6.87 4.91
N PRO A 44 4.82 -6.61 6.23
CA PRO A 44 5.81 -7.15 7.18
C PRO A 44 5.78 -8.67 7.28
N PHE A 45 4.62 -9.28 7.03
CA PHE A 45 4.45 -10.74 7.04
C PHE A 45 4.60 -11.33 5.63
N PRO A 46 5.61 -12.19 5.39
CA PRO A 46 5.91 -12.72 4.05
C PRO A 46 4.78 -13.51 3.39
N ASN A 47 3.97 -14.21 4.19
CA ASN A 47 2.87 -15.06 3.75
C ASN A 47 1.66 -14.28 3.23
N VAL A 48 1.58 -12.98 3.50
CA VAL A 48 0.49 -12.11 3.02
C VAL A 48 0.90 -11.41 1.71
N ARG A 49 2.20 -11.32 1.43
CA ARG A 49 2.72 -10.69 0.21
C ARG A 49 2.28 -11.47 -1.03
N PRO A 50 1.84 -10.79 -2.10
CA PRO A 50 1.52 -11.46 -3.36
C PRO A 50 2.80 -12.04 -3.98
N ASN A 51 2.65 -13.16 -4.69
CA ASN A 51 3.72 -13.68 -5.53
C ASN A 51 3.83 -12.88 -6.85
N MET A 52 4.96 -13.00 -7.55
CA MET A 52 5.19 -12.23 -8.79
C MET A 52 4.14 -12.48 -9.87
N ARG A 53 3.59 -13.69 -9.98
CA ARG A 53 2.53 -13.97 -10.96
C ARG A 53 1.26 -13.17 -10.64
N GLN A 54 0.88 -13.07 -9.37
CA GLN A 54 -0.26 -12.24 -8.95
C GLN A 54 0.02 -10.75 -9.21
N VAL A 55 1.22 -10.28 -8.88
CA VAL A 55 1.66 -8.90 -9.15
C VAL A 55 1.48 -8.55 -10.63
N MET A 56 1.93 -9.43 -11.54
CA MET A 56 1.78 -9.21 -12.98
C MET A 56 0.31 -9.14 -13.40
N HIS A 57 -0.54 -10.08 -12.97
CA HIS A 57 -1.97 -10.05 -13.31
C HIS A 57 -2.67 -8.76 -12.82
N TYR A 58 -2.25 -8.18 -11.70
CA TYR A 58 -2.78 -6.90 -11.25
C TYR A 58 -2.31 -5.73 -12.11
N LEU A 59 -1.03 -5.72 -12.52
CA LEU A 59 -0.46 -4.68 -13.37
C LEU A 59 -0.98 -4.73 -14.81
N ASP A 60 -1.21 -5.93 -15.33
CA ASP A 60 -1.77 -6.14 -16.67
C ASP A 60 -3.28 -5.85 -16.74
N GLY A 61 -3.92 -5.67 -15.57
CA GLY A 61 -5.37 -5.42 -15.47
C GLY A 61 -6.24 -6.67 -15.66
N ASP A 62 -5.63 -7.85 -15.74
CA ASP A 62 -6.33 -9.14 -15.86
C ASP A 62 -7.25 -9.41 -14.65
N VAL A 63 -6.82 -8.97 -13.47
CA VAL A 63 -7.52 -9.20 -12.20
C VAL A 63 -7.59 -7.89 -11.42
N PRO A 64 -8.75 -7.51 -10.86
CA PRO A 64 -8.84 -6.33 -10.00
C PRO A 64 -8.08 -6.55 -8.70
N LEU A 65 -7.44 -5.49 -8.21
CA LEU A 65 -6.76 -5.52 -6.93
C LEU A 65 -7.81 -5.67 -5.79
N PRO A 66 -7.59 -6.56 -4.81
CA PRO A 66 -8.47 -6.65 -3.64
C PRO A 66 -8.55 -5.32 -2.89
N GLU A 67 -9.71 -5.04 -2.29
CA GLU A 67 -9.87 -3.84 -1.47
C GLU A 67 -8.99 -3.91 -0.22
N LEU A 68 -8.09 -2.94 -0.11
CA LEU A 68 -7.23 -2.76 1.04
C LEU A 68 -7.95 -1.88 2.06
N LYS A 69 -8.32 -2.48 3.20
CA LYS A 69 -8.86 -1.73 4.33
C LYS A 69 -7.72 -1.22 5.22
N PRO A 70 -7.72 0.07 5.60
CA PRO A 70 -6.76 0.66 6.55
C PRO A 70 -6.54 -0.17 7.81
N GLU A 71 -7.62 -0.77 8.31
CA GLU A 71 -7.66 -1.58 9.51
C GLU A 71 -6.71 -2.79 9.42
N HIS A 72 -6.61 -3.42 8.25
CA HIS A 72 -5.81 -4.64 8.10
C HIS A 72 -4.32 -4.36 8.32
N PHE A 73 -3.81 -3.26 7.74
CA PHE A 73 -2.40 -2.87 7.93
C PHE A 73 -2.08 -2.43 9.36
N SER A 74 -3.03 -1.79 10.06
CA SER A 74 -2.80 -1.39 11.45
C SER A 74 -2.73 -2.61 12.38
N PHE A 75 -3.60 -3.60 12.18
CA PHE A 75 -3.56 -4.87 12.93
C PHE A 75 -2.27 -5.65 12.68
N ASP A 76 -1.83 -5.75 11.43
CA ASP A 76 -0.59 -6.46 11.08
C ASP A 76 0.65 -5.77 11.67
N MET A 77 0.70 -4.44 11.64
CA MET A 77 1.78 -3.67 12.28
C MET A 77 1.78 -3.83 13.80
N LEU A 78 0.61 -3.84 14.45
CA LEU A 78 0.48 -4.11 15.88
C LEU A 78 0.93 -5.54 16.22
N ALA A 79 0.55 -6.53 15.42
CA ALA A 79 0.96 -7.91 15.61
C ALA A 79 2.48 -8.07 15.49
N LEU A 80 3.14 -7.32 14.59
CA LEU A 80 4.60 -7.29 14.49
C LEU A 80 5.26 -6.74 15.77
N ILE A 81 4.76 -5.61 16.28
CA ILE A 81 5.27 -4.99 17.53
C ILE A 81 5.12 -5.96 18.71
N GLN A 82 3.98 -6.65 18.80
CA GLN A 82 3.74 -7.65 19.83
C GLN A 82 4.68 -8.86 19.72
N LYS A 83 4.98 -9.31 18.50
CA LYS A 83 5.94 -10.41 18.27
C LYS A 83 7.35 -10.02 18.72
N GLN A 84 7.82 -8.83 18.34
CA GLN A 84 9.12 -8.31 18.77
C GLN A 84 9.23 -8.17 20.30
N ASN A 85 8.14 -7.80 20.97
CA ASN A 85 8.09 -7.73 22.44
C ASN A 85 8.08 -9.10 23.14
N LYS A 86 7.72 -10.17 22.43
CA LYS A 86 7.78 -11.55 22.94
C LYS A 86 9.11 -12.25 22.68
N ASP A 87 9.86 -11.78 21.68
CA ASP A 87 11.18 -12.31 21.31
C ASP A 87 12.34 -11.65 22.11
N LYS A 88 12.02 -10.84 23.13
CA LYS A 88 12.97 -10.17 24.04
C LYS A 88 12.73 -10.63 25.48
#